data_AF-A0A523UAZ9-F1
#
_entry.id   AF-A0A523UAZ9-F1
#
_cell.length_a   1.000
_cell.length_b   1.000
_cell.length_c   1.000
_cell.angle_alpha   90.00
_cell.angle_beta   90.00
_cell.angle_gamma   90.00
#
_symmetry.space_group_name_H-M   'P 1'
#
loop_
_entity.id
_entity.type
_entity.pdbx_description
1 polymer ?
#
loop_
_entity_poly.entity_id
_entity_poly.type
_entity_poly.pdbx_seq_one_letter_code
_entity_poly.pdbx_strand_id
1 'polypeptide(L)' 'MKIVKLPKENLVEFIGRLSLFGEIHAPTKRGERSFVFAPVRDLSEIELNYTRTILPLKKYF' A
#
# COMPACT_ATOMS: atom_id res chain seq x y z
N MET A 1 18.39 -9.35 -18.03
CA MET A 1 17.24 -9.23 -17.10
C MET A 1 16.32 -8.16 -17.65
N LYS A 2 15.09 -8.50 -18.06
CA LYS A 2 14.16 -7.53 -18.64
C LYS A 2 13.42 -6.83 -17.48
N ILE A 3 13.66 -5.53 -17.30
CA ILE A 3 12.94 -4.75 -16.29
C ILE A 3 11.58 -4.37 -16.87
N VAL A 4 10.51 -4.83 -16.22
CA VAL A 4 9.14 -4.43 -16.55
C VAL A 4 8.75 -3.36 -15.55
N LYS A 5 8.39 -2.17 -16.05
CA LYS A 5 7.88 -1.06 -15.23
C LYS A 5 6.36 -1.05 -15.33
N LEU A 6 5.68 -0.95 -14.20
CA LEU A 6 4.23 -0.75 -14.14
C LEU A 6 3.92 0.74 -14.33
N PRO A 7 3.17 1.14 -15.38
CA PRO A 7 2.68 2.51 -15.52
C PRO A 7 1.80 2.90 -14.32
N LYS A 8 1.86 4.16 -13.90
CA LYS A 8 1.15 4.61 -12.70
C LYS A 8 -0.36 4.57 -12.88
N GLU A 9 -0.87 4.79 -14.10
CA GLU A 9 -2.30 4.64 -14.41
C GLU A 9 -2.83 3.22 -14.15
N ASN A 10 -1.97 2.20 -14.28
CA ASN A 10 -2.36 0.79 -14.13
C ASN A 10 -2.23 0.30 -12.68
N LEU A 11 -1.76 1.15 -11.76
CA LEU A 11 -1.46 0.73 -10.40
C LEU A 11 -2.72 0.32 -9.63
N VAL A 12 -3.81 1.05 -9.78
CA VAL A 12 -5.09 0.75 -9.11
C VAL A 12 -5.63 -0.60 -9.60
N GLU A 13 -5.64 -0.82 -10.92
CA GLU A 13 -6.07 -2.10 -11.50
C GLU A 13 -5.18 -3.25 -11.02
N PHE A 14 -3.86 -3.05 -11.01
CA PHE A 14 -2.90 -4.04 -10.55
C PHE A 14 -3.15 -4.44 -9.09
N ILE A 15 -3.28 -3.46 -8.18
CA ILE A 15 -3.57 -3.72 -6.77
C ILE A 15 -4.94 -4.40 -6.62
N GLY A 16 -5.95 -3.95 -7.37
CA GLY A 16 -7.27 -4.59 -7.40
C GLY A 16 -7.24 -6.06 -7.83
N ARG A 17 -6.31 -6.45 -8.71
CA ARG A 17 -6.09 -7.87 -9.04
C ARG A 17 -5.37 -8.62 -7.91
N LEU A 18 -4.48 -7.97 -7.16
CA LEU A 18 -3.79 -8.60 -6.02
C LEU A 18 -4.75 -9.00 -4.89
N SER A 19 -5.85 -8.27 -4.69
CA SER A 19 -6.85 -8.61 -3.66
C SER A 19 -7.51 -9.97 -3.89
N LEU A 20 -7.51 -10.47 -5.14
CA LEU A 20 -8.00 -11.80 -5.48
C LEU A 20 -7.07 -12.91 -4.96
N PHE A 21 -5.83 -12.59 -4.62
CA PHE A 21 -4.81 -13.54 -4.14
C PHE A 21 -4.58 -13.45 -2.63
N GLY A 22 -5.03 -12.39 -1.95
CA GLY A 22 -4.85 -12.23 -0.51
C GLY A 22 -5.17 -10.83 0.03
N GLU A 23 -4.95 -10.66 1.33
CA GLU A 23 -5.13 -9.37 2.00
C GLU A 23 -4.07 -8.36 1.54
N ILE A 24 -4.51 -7.17 1.16
CA ILE A 24 -3.61 -6.09 0.79
C ILE A 24 -3.30 -5.30 2.04
N HIS A 25 -2.02 -5.13 2.33
CA HIS A 25 -1.56 -4.17 3.32
C HIS A 25 -0.80 -3.05 2.64
N ALA A 26 -1.15 -1.82 2.99
CA ALA A 26 -0.65 -0.63 2.34
C ALA A 26 -0.51 0.52 3.35
N PRO A 27 0.29 1.55 3.03
CA PRO A 27 0.34 2.77 3.82
C PRO A 27 -1.03 3.47 3.78
N THR A 28 -1.60 3.73 4.96
CA THR A 28 -2.88 4.42 5.15
C THR A 28 -2.66 5.63 6.05
N LYS A 29 -3.45 6.69 5.84
CA LYS A 29 -3.45 7.86 6.74
C LYS A 29 -4.08 7.48 8.08
N ARG A 30 -3.39 7.80 9.17
CA ARG A 30 -3.91 7.72 10.54
C ARG A 30 -3.84 9.11 11.16
N GLY A 31 -4.90 9.88 11.01
CA GLY A 31 -4.92 11.31 11.38
C GLY A 31 -4.17 12.18 10.36
N GLU A 32 -3.83 13.42 10.75
CA GLU A 32 -3.39 14.44 9.79
C GLU A 32 -1.96 14.25 9.25
N ARG A 33 -1.04 13.71 10.06
CA ARG A 33 0.40 13.67 9.74
C ARG A 33 1.05 12.31 9.90
N SER A 34 0.29 11.29 10.28
CA SER A 34 0.83 9.97 10.55
C SER A 34 0.30 8.94 9.56
N PHE A 35 1.16 8.00 9.20
CA PHE A 35 0.86 6.93 8.26
C PHE A 35 1.20 5.61 8.92
N VAL A 36 0.38 4.59 8.68
CA VAL A 36 0.61 3.24 9.18
C VAL A 36 0.40 2.25 8.04
N PHE A 37 1.15 1.15 8.05
CA PHE A 37 0.80 0.03 7.21
C PHE A 37 -0.28 -0.79 7.91
N ALA A 38 -1.40 -1.00 7.23
CA ALA A 38 -2.55 -1.73 7.75
C ALA A 38 -3.24 -2.48 6.60
N PRO A 39 -4.04 -3.51 6.89
CA PRO A 39 -4.89 -4.11 5.88
C PRO A 39 -5.89 -3.08 5.34
N VAL A 40 -6.02 -3.01 4.02
CA VAL A 40 -6.92 -2.08 3.32
C VAL A 40 -8.08 -2.82 2.67
N ARG A 41 -9.30 -2.29 2.86
CA ARG A 41 -10.52 -2.80 2.22
C ARG A 41 -10.90 -2.00 0.99
N ASP A 42 -10.63 -0.70 1.02
CA ASP A 42 -10.79 0.20 -0.12
C ASP A 42 -9.41 0.68 -0.61
N LEU A 43 -9.20 0.58 -1.93
CA LEU A 43 -7.96 1.03 -2.58
C LEU A 43 -7.79 2.54 -2.50
N SER A 44 -8.87 3.31 -2.30
CA SER A 44 -8.83 4.76 -2.12
C SER A 44 -8.12 5.19 -0.83
N GLU A 45 -8.01 4.29 0.16
CA GLU A 45 -7.35 4.54 1.45
C GLU A 45 -5.82 4.47 1.35
N ILE A 46 -5.30 3.96 0.23
CA ILE A 46 -3.86 3.79 0.01
C ILE A 46 -3.21 5.16 -0.26
N GLU A 47 -2.31 5.58 0.63
CA GLU A 47 -1.52 6.78 0.44
C GLU A 47 -0.07 6.44 0.11
N LEU A 48 0.27 6.54 -1.18
CA LEU A 48 1.63 6.26 -1.66
C LEU A 48 2.59 7.44 -1.44
N ASN A 49 2.05 8.65 -1.20
CA ASN A 49 2.84 9.82 -0.84
C ASN A 49 2.92 9.96 0.69
N TYR A 50 3.62 9.03 1.32
CA TYR A 50 3.82 9.00 2.77
C TYR A 50 5.31 9.07 3.11
N THR A 51 5.63 9.59 4.29
CA THR A 51 6.98 9.48 4.85
C THR A 51 7.25 8.02 5.18
N ARG A 52 8.16 7.39 4.42
CA ARG A 52 8.58 5.99 4.64
C ARG A 52 9.04 5.81 6.06
N THR A 53 8.22 5.17 6.87
CA THR A 53 8.53 4.85 8.24
C THR A 53 9.13 3.46 8.27
N ILE A 54 10.34 3.32 8.82
CA ILE A 54 10.87 2.01 9.19
C ILE A 54 10.10 1.59 10.44
N LEU A 55 8.90 1.03 10.24
CA LEU A 55 8.14 0.41 11.31
C LEU A 55 8.88 -0.86 11.74
N PRO A 56 9.30 -0.99 13.01
CA PRO A 56 9.85 -2.24 13.50
C PRO A 56 8.83 -3.35 13.25
N LEU A 57 9.27 -4.51 12.76
CA LEU A 57 8.41 -5.65 12.43
C LEU A 57 7.44 -6.02 13.56
N LYS A 58 7.90 -5.89 14.82
CA LYS A 58 7.12 -6.12 16.05
C LYS A 58 5.92 -5.17 16.23
N LYS A 59 5.89 -4.02 15.55
CA LYS A 59 4.76 -3.07 15.59
C LYS A 59 3.74 -3.31 14.49
N TYR A 60 4.05 -4.19 13.55
CA TYR A 60 3.20 -4.47 12.39
C TYR A 60 2.31 -5.72 12.60
N PHE A 61 2.83 -6.71 13.33
CA PHE A 61 2.11 -7.92 13.74
C PHE A 61 1.57 -7.80 15.16
#